data_AF-A0A967WID0-F1
#
_entry.id   AF-A0A967WID0-F1
#
_cell.length_a   1.000
_cell.length_b   1.000
_cell.length_c   1.000
_cell.angle_alpha   90.00
_cell.angle_beta   90.00
_cell.angle_gamma   90.00
#
_symmetry.space_group_name_H-M   'P 1'
#
loop_
_entity.id
_entity.type
_entity.pdbx_description
1 polymer ?
#
loop_
_entity_poly.entity_id
_entity_poly.type
_entity_poly.pdbx_seq_one_letter_code
_entity_poly.pdbx_strand_id
1 'polypeptide(L)'
;MPVTVEIPKERWTGTIREVTLGATADEGGTRTKTVTVGGETTLPFLHFEGEMPNPPVIGIEIQDGYPADWSQVLLEAWGDVVNDPAAWAKKAEELGADLIVLRLRGADADGNPTTSEQAAVSVKAVLGATGLPIVVKGPGQAELDNELLVAAAEAAPGERLAIGLCEDKNYRTIVAGALAHGHLVMASSPIDVNLAKQLNILISDMRLPLERVLMDPTTGALGY
;
A
#
# COMPACT_ATOMS: atom_id res chain seq x y z
N MET A 1 51.59 -20.13 1.70
CA MET A 1 51.02 -19.80 3.03
C MET A 1 49.59 -19.33 2.78
N PRO A 2 48.56 -19.89 3.44
CA PRO A 2 47.21 -19.34 3.32
C PRO A 2 47.19 -17.92 3.90
N VAL A 3 46.53 -17.00 3.20
CA VAL A 3 46.32 -15.62 3.65
C VAL A 3 44.87 -15.50 4.09
N THR A 4 44.63 -14.98 5.29
CA THR A 4 43.28 -14.65 5.76
C THR A 4 42.78 -13.44 4.99
N VAL A 5 41.59 -13.56 4.39
CA VAL A 5 40.89 -12.43 3.76
C VAL A 5 39.78 -12.01 4.72
N GLU A 6 39.87 -10.78 5.22
CA GLU A 6 38.82 -10.19 6.05
C GLU A 6 37.66 -9.71 5.16
N ILE A 7 36.43 -9.96 5.61
CA ILE A 7 35.23 -9.46 4.93
C ILE A 7 35.08 -7.98 5.33
N PRO A 8 35.13 -7.03 4.39
CA PRO A 8 34.88 -5.63 4.71
C PRO A 8 33.44 -5.48 5.21
N LYS A 9 33.26 -4.71 6.27
CA LYS A 9 31.94 -4.40 6.84
C LYS A 9 31.78 -2.89 6.92
N GLU A 10 30.69 -2.38 6.37
CA GLU A 10 30.33 -0.99 6.50
C GLU A 10 29.62 -0.71 7.82
N ARG A 11 29.79 0.51 8.34
CA ARG A 11 29.08 0.96 9.55
C ARG A 11 28.00 1.97 9.18
N TRP A 12 26.75 1.53 9.24
CA TRP A 12 25.58 2.35 8.96
C TRP A 12 25.13 3.15 10.20
N THR A 13 24.83 4.43 10.02
CA THR A 13 24.34 5.32 11.09
C THR A 13 22.84 5.58 11.03
N GLY A 14 22.21 5.26 9.89
CA GLY A 14 20.79 5.37 9.66
C GLY A 14 20.10 4.00 9.72
N THR A 15 18.79 4.04 9.87
CA THR A 15 17.91 2.87 9.87
C THR A 15 16.67 3.20 9.06
N ILE A 16 16.19 2.26 8.26
CA ILE A 16 14.89 2.40 7.59
C ILE A 16 13.80 2.30 8.66
N ARG A 17 12.80 3.17 8.59
CA ARG A 17 11.71 3.17 9.56
C ARG A 17 10.87 1.92 9.43
N GLU A 18 10.44 1.37 10.56
CA GLU A 18 9.44 0.32 10.58
C GLU A 18 8.04 0.90 10.40
N VAL A 19 7.27 0.29 9.50
CA VAL A 19 5.91 0.68 9.18
C VAL A 19 5.03 -0.55 9.28
N THR A 20 4.00 -0.48 10.13
CA THR A 20 3.06 -1.59 10.36
C THR A 20 1.69 -1.31 9.75
N LEU A 21 1.29 -2.17 8.82
CA LEU A 21 0.00 -2.19 8.14
C LEU A 21 -0.96 -3.17 8.81
N GLY A 22 -2.24 -2.81 8.82
CA GLY A 22 -3.28 -3.61 9.47
C GLY A 22 -3.34 -3.41 10.98
N ALA A 23 -4.49 -3.71 11.56
CA ALA A 23 -4.72 -3.75 13.00
C ALA A 23 -5.54 -4.99 13.35
N THR A 24 -5.09 -5.71 14.36
CA THR A 24 -5.85 -6.84 14.94
C THR A 24 -6.98 -6.36 15.85
N ALA A 25 -7.81 -7.28 16.33
CA ALA A 25 -8.89 -6.99 17.28
C ALA A 25 -8.38 -6.26 18.55
N ASP A 26 -7.21 -6.65 19.07
CA ASP A 26 -6.61 -6.04 20.26
C ASP A 26 -6.08 -4.61 19.99
N GLU A 27 -5.90 -4.25 18.72
CA GLU A 27 -5.46 -2.92 18.26
C GLU A 27 -6.62 -2.08 17.72
N GLY A 28 -7.86 -2.60 17.76
CA GLY A 28 -9.07 -1.92 17.30
C GLY A 28 -9.43 -2.09 15.83
N GLY A 29 -8.78 -3.02 15.11
CA GLY A 29 -9.14 -3.40 13.75
C GLY A 29 -9.74 -4.81 13.67
N THR A 30 -9.83 -5.37 12.47
CA THR A 30 -10.40 -6.70 12.24
C THR A 30 -9.47 -7.64 11.48
N ARG A 31 -8.21 -7.24 11.26
CA ARG A 31 -7.23 -8.08 10.56
C ARG A 31 -6.85 -9.28 11.43
N THR A 32 -6.55 -10.40 10.79
CA THR A 32 -6.08 -11.62 11.48
C THR A 32 -4.60 -11.56 11.84
N LYS A 33 -3.83 -10.76 11.09
CA LYS A 33 -2.42 -10.47 11.31
C LYS A 33 -2.10 -9.05 10.85
N THR A 34 -1.01 -8.49 11.37
CA THR A 34 -0.39 -7.28 10.85
C THR A 34 0.80 -7.63 9.95
N VAL A 35 1.23 -6.67 9.14
CA VAL A 35 2.47 -6.76 8.35
C VAL A 35 3.34 -5.57 8.68
N THR A 36 4.57 -5.84 9.12
CA THR A 36 5.58 -4.81 9.38
C THR A 36 6.65 -4.88 8.29
N VAL A 37 7.00 -3.74 7.71
CA VAL A 37 8.09 -3.57 6.73
C VAL A 37 9.10 -2.55 7.23
N GLY A 38 10.32 -2.60 6.73
CA GLY A 38 11.39 -1.69 7.12
C GLY A 38 12.25 -2.22 8.28
N GLY A 39 12.97 -1.33 8.95
CA GLY A 39 13.87 -1.68 10.07
C GLY A 39 15.29 -2.06 9.64
N GLU A 40 15.61 -1.98 8.34
CA GLU A 40 16.93 -2.34 7.84
C GLU A 40 18.01 -1.39 8.35
N THR A 41 19.11 -1.97 8.79
CA THR A 41 20.34 -1.29 9.25
C THR A 41 21.54 -1.61 8.36
N THR A 42 21.28 -2.12 7.15
CA THR A 42 22.27 -2.54 6.17
C THR A 42 21.70 -2.41 4.75
N LEU A 43 22.54 -2.61 3.73
CA LEU A 43 22.08 -2.75 2.35
C LEU A 43 21.30 -4.06 2.14
N PRO A 44 20.45 -4.14 1.09
CA PRO A 44 19.57 -5.30 0.88
C PRO A 44 20.32 -6.64 0.95
N PHE A 45 19.88 -7.50 1.86
CA PHE A 45 20.36 -8.88 2.08
C PHE A 45 21.83 -9.02 2.55
N LEU A 46 22.50 -7.93 2.97
CA LEU A 46 23.86 -7.99 3.53
C LEU A 46 23.85 -8.26 5.04
N HIS A 47 23.32 -9.42 5.44
CA HIS A 47 23.15 -9.82 6.86
C HIS A 47 24.46 -9.94 7.65
N PHE A 48 25.63 -9.97 7.00
CA PHE A 48 26.92 -10.07 7.68
C PHE A 48 27.38 -8.75 8.32
N GLU A 49 26.76 -7.61 7.96
CA GLU A 49 27.13 -6.26 8.39
C GLU A 49 25.95 -5.43 8.95
N GLY A 50 24.77 -6.02 9.10
CA GLY A 50 23.66 -5.42 9.85
C GLY A 50 22.40 -6.28 9.83
N GLU A 51 21.34 -5.75 10.41
CA GLU A 51 20.05 -6.41 10.61
C GLU A 51 19.04 -6.00 9.54
N MET A 52 18.22 -6.97 9.13
CA MET A 52 17.08 -6.81 8.23
C MET A 52 15.91 -7.60 8.85
N PRO A 53 15.25 -7.03 9.87
CA PRO A 53 14.34 -7.78 10.75
C PRO A 53 13.04 -8.20 10.07
N ASN A 54 12.60 -7.42 9.08
CA ASN A 54 11.38 -7.67 8.33
C ASN A 54 11.71 -8.03 6.87
N PRO A 55 11.22 -9.16 6.34
CA PRO A 55 11.43 -9.51 4.94
C PRO A 55 10.57 -8.63 4.01
N PRO A 56 10.94 -8.50 2.72
CA PRO A 56 10.05 -7.91 1.72
C PRO A 56 8.75 -8.72 1.61
N VAL A 57 7.65 -8.02 1.34
CA VAL A 57 6.31 -8.61 1.25
C VAL A 57 5.71 -8.40 -0.14
N ILE A 58 4.79 -9.29 -0.52
CA ILE A 58 4.13 -9.26 -1.83
C ILE A 58 2.66 -8.92 -1.66
N GLY A 59 2.29 -7.76 -2.21
CA GLY A 59 0.89 -7.35 -2.37
C GLY A 59 0.34 -7.81 -3.71
N ILE A 60 -0.87 -8.36 -3.71
CA ILE A 60 -1.60 -8.70 -4.94
C ILE A 60 -2.63 -7.60 -5.24
N GLU A 61 -2.59 -7.07 -6.45
CA GLU A 61 -3.60 -6.12 -6.94
C GLU A 61 -4.91 -6.83 -7.28
N ILE A 62 -5.99 -6.27 -6.76
CA ILE A 62 -7.38 -6.54 -7.14
C ILE A 62 -8.06 -5.21 -7.49
N GLN A 63 -9.17 -5.25 -8.22
CA GLN A 63 -9.93 -4.05 -8.58
C GLN A 63 -11.37 -4.10 -8.06
N ASP A 64 -11.96 -2.94 -7.81
CA ASP A 64 -13.37 -2.77 -7.39
C ASP A 64 -14.40 -3.07 -8.49
N GLY A 65 -13.94 -3.44 -9.69
CA GLY A 65 -14.75 -3.88 -10.81
C GLY A 65 -13.91 -4.69 -11.82
N TYR A 66 -14.58 -5.26 -12.83
CA TYR A 66 -13.93 -6.13 -13.82
C TYR A 66 -12.81 -5.38 -14.58
N PRO A 67 -11.56 -5.90 -14.58
CA PRO A 67 -10.41 -5.25 -15.17
C PRO A 67 -10.34 -5.45 -16.70
N ALA A 68 -11.27 -4.85 -17.44
CA ALA A 68 -11.39 -5.05 -18.90
C ALA A 68 -10.15 -4.64 -19.72
N ASP A 69 -9.30 -3.77 -19.15
CA ASP A 69 -8.06 -3.27 -19.72
C ASP A 69 -6.85 -4.19 -19.49
N TRP A 70 -6.99 -5.25 -18.68
CA TRP A 70 -5.92 -6.21 -18.44
C TRP A 70 -5.73 -7.18 -19.60
N SER A 71 -4.51 -7.72 -19.72
CA SER A 71 -4.21 -8.76 -20.72
C SER A 71 -5.04 -10.02 -20.48
N GLN A 72 -5.46 -10.68 -21.56
CA GLN A 72 -6.26 -11.91 -21.50
C GLN A 72 -5.59 -13.01 -20.67
N VAL A 73 -4.26 -13.17 -20.76
CA VAL A 73 -3.51 -14.17 -19.99
C VAL A 73 -3.65 -13.95 -18.48
N LEU A 74 -3.69 -12.69 -18.04
CA LEU A 74 -3.85 -12.35 -16.63
C LEU A 74 -5.29 -12.57 -16.15
N LEU A 75 -6.27 -12.26 -17.00
CA LEU A 75 -7.68 -12.54 -16.74
C LEU A 75 -7.93 -14.05 -16.61
N GLU A 76 -7.36 -14.86 -17.50
CA GLU A 76 -7.46 -16.32 -17.47
C GLU A 76 -6.80 -16.93 -16.23
N ALA A 77 -5.67 -16.37 -15.78
CA ALA A 77 -4.99 -16.84 -14.58
C ALA A 77 -5.82 -16.65 -13.30
N TRP A 78 -6.58 -15.57 -13.23
CA TRP A 78 -7.48 -15.31 -12.11
C TRP A 78 -8.84 -16.00 -12.27
N GLY A 79 -9.32 -16.18 -13.49
CA GLY A 79 -10.62 -16.78 -13.78
C GLY A 79 -11.77 -15.94 -13.22
N ASP A 80 -12.85 -16.59 -12.80
CA ASP A 80 -14.11 -15.90 -12.49
C ASP A 80 -14.05 -14.93 -11.30
N VAL A 81 -13.05 -15.05 -10.43
CA VAL A 81 -12.93 -14.19 -9.24
C VAL A 81 -12.72 -12.72 -9.58
N VAL A 82 -12.23 -12.39 -10.78
CA VAL A 82 -12.04 -10.98 -11.22
C VAL A 82 -13.36 -10.20 -11.32
N ASN A 83 -14.51 -10.86 -11.24
CA ASN A 83 -15.83 -10.24 -11.24
C ASN A 83 -16.32 -9.84 -9.85
N ASP A 84 -15.63 -10.27 -8.78
CA ASP A 84 -16.02 -9.97 -7.39
C ASP A 84 -14.77 -9.67 -6.54
N PRO A 85 -14.56 -8.40 -6.11
CA PRO A 85 -13.39 -8.02 -5.32
C PRO A 85 -13.24 -8.81 -4.02
N ALA A 86 -14.34 -9.22 -3.39
CA ALA A 86 -14.29 -10.01 -2.15
C ALA A 86 -13.77 -11.43 -2.43
N ALA A 87 -14.32 -12.09 -3.44
CA ALA A 87 -13.86 -13.42 -3.87
C ALA A 87 -12.40 -13.37 -4.35
N TRP A 88 -12.03 -12.30 -5.07
CA TRP A 88 -10.67 -12.08 -5.55
C TRP A 88 -9.67 -11.92 -4.40
N ALA A 89 -9.99 -11.08 -3.41
CA ALA A 89 -9.17 -10.88 -2.22
C ALA A 89 -8.92 -12.19 -1.47
N LYS A 90 -9.98 -12.98 -1.25
CA LYS A 90 -9.87 -14.29 -0.61
C LYS A 90 -9.00 -15.24 -1.42
N LYS A 91 -9.15 -15.27 -2.75
CA LYS A 91 -8.33 -16.11 -3.62
C LYS A 91 -6.85 -15.70 -3.58
N ALA A 92 -6.57 -14.40 -3.55
CA ALA A 92 -5.21 -13.88 -3.43
C ALA A 92 -4.57 -14.30 -2.09
N GLU A 93 -5.31 -14.25 -0.98
CA GLU A 93 -4.88 -14.76 0.32
C GLU A 93 -4.57 -16.26 0.28
N GLU A 94 -5.45 -17.08 -0.33
CA GLU A 94 -5.23 -18.52 -0.51
C GLU A 94 -3.98 -18.86 -1.35
N LEU A 95 -3.59 -17.98 -2.28
CA LEU A 95 -2.40 -18.11 -3.11
C LEU A 95 -1.12 -17.59 -2.44
N GLY A 96 -1.21 -17.08 -1.21
CA GLY A 96 -0.07 -16.65 -0.41
C GLY A 96 0.27 -15.17 -0.50
N ALA A 97 -0.69 -14.30 -0.83
CA ALA A 97 -0.49 -12.86 -0.69
C ALA A 97 -0.19 -12.47 0.77
N ASP A 98 0.72 -11.52 0.97
CA ASP A 98 0.99 -10.95 2.29
C ASP A 98 0.00 -9.84 2.64
N LEU A 99 -0.44 -9.10 1.62
CA LEU A 99 -1.40 -8.01 1.69
C LEU A 99 -2.22 -7.90 0.39
N ILE A 100 -3.36 -7.22 0.47
CA ILE A 100 -4.20 -6.92 -0.69
C ILE A 100 -3.99 -5.47 -1.12
N VAL A 101 -3.84 -5.23 -2.41
CA VAL A 101 -3.85 -3.89 -3.01
C VAL A 101 -5.18 -3.72 -3.75
N LEU A 102 -6.14 -3.04 -3.13
CA LEU A 102 -7.41 -2.70 -3.76
C LEU A 102 -7.24 -1.42 -4.59
N ARG A 103 -7.30 -1.54 -5.92
CA ARG A 103 -7.37 -0.40 -6.84
C ARG A 103 -8.83 -0.01 -7.07
N LEU A 104 -9.17 1.23 -6.71
CA LEU A 104 -10.42 1.87 -7.09
C LEU A 104 -10.26 2.41 -8.52
N ARG A 105 -11.05 1.88 -9.46
CA ARG A 105 -10.95 2.21 -10.89
C ARG A 105 -11.43 3.63 -11.20
N GLY A 106 -12.36 4.16 -10.40
CA GLY A 106 -12.98 5.46 -10.62
C GLY A 106 -14.11 5.46 -11.65
N ALA A 107 -14.35 4.31 -12.32
CA ALA A 107 -15.51 4.10 -13.16
C ALA A 107 -15.98 2.63 -13.10
N ASP A 108 -17.29 2.43 -13.20
CA ASP A 108 -17.92 1.11 -13.31
C ASP A 108 -17.79 0.51 -14.72
N ALA A 109 -18.36 -0.69 -14.92
CA ALA A 109 -18.30 -1.39 -16.20
C ALA A 109 -19.04 -0.67 -17.35
N ASP A 110 -20.01 0.18 -17.02
CA ASP A 110 -20.77 0.99 -17.98
C ASP A 110 -20.10 2.36 -18.23
N GLY A 111 -18.99 2.65 -17.54
CA GLY A 111 -18.25 3.90 -17.63
C GLY A 111 -18.82 5.04 -16.78
N ASN A 112 -19.76 4.74 -15.87
CA ASN A 112 -20.22 5.75 -14.91
C ASN A 112 -19.16 5.95 -13.82
N PRO A 113 -18.97 7.18 -13.32
CA PRO A 113 -18.05 7.43 -12.22
C PRO A 113 -18.39 6.59 -10.98
N THR A 114 -17.38 5.96 -10.38
CA THR A 114 -17.52 5.30 -9.07
C THR A 114 -17.91 6.36 -8.03
N THR A 115 -18.93 6.10 -7.23
CA THR A 115 -19.32 7.00 -6.13
C THR A 115 -18.58 6.69 -4.83
N SER A 116 -18.55 7.66 -3.92
CA SER A 116 -18.07 7.48 -2.54
C SER A 116 -18.69 6.25 -1.84
N GLU A 117 -20.00 6.03 -2.00
CA GLU A 117 -20.69 4.89 -1.39
C GLU A 117 -20.24 3.56 -2.00
N GLN A 118 -20.04 3.51 -3.32
CA GLN A 118 -19.55 2.31 -3.99
C GLN A 118 -18.12 1.98 -3.53
N ALA A 119 -17.24 2.96 -3.43
CA ALA A 119 -15.89 2.78 -2.89
C ALA A 119 -15.93 2.24 -1.45
N ALA A 120 -16.76 2.82 -0.59
CA ALA A 120 -16.93 2.36 0.80
C ALA A 120 -17.47 0.92 0.89
N VAL A 121 -18.41 0.55 0.00
CA VAL A 121 -18.93 -0.83 -0.08
C VAL A 121 -17.83 -1.80 -0.51
N SER A 122 -17.06 -1.47 -1.54
CA SER A 122 -15.95 -2.32 -2.02
C SER A 122 -14.89 -2.53 -0.93
N VAL A 123 -14.49 -1.48 -0.22
CA VAL A 123 -13.54 -1.57 0.89
C VAL A 123 -14.07 -2.49 1.99
N LYS A 124 -15.34 -2.33 2.40
CA LYS A 124 -15.97 -3.18 3.43
C LYS A 124 -16.10 -4.63 2.99
N ALA A 125 -16.43 -4.86 1.71
CA ALA A 125 -16.54 -6.20 1.15
C ALA A 125 -15.19 -6.94 1.20
N VAL A 126 -14.10 -6.26 0.79
CA VAL A 126 -12.74 -6.82 0.85
C VAL A 126 -12.31 -7.05 2.31
N LEU A 127 -12.54 -6.09 3.21
CA LEU A 127 -12.26 -6.24 4.65
C LEU A 127 -12.95 -7.47 5.24
N GLY A 128 -14.19 -7.74 4.86
CA GLY A 128 -14.95 -8.90 5.33
C GLY A 128 -14.52 -10.23 4.72
N ALA A 129 -13.82 -10.21 3.58
CA ALA A 129 -13.46 -11.41 2.82
C ALA A 129 -12.06 -11.93 3.11
N THR A 130 -11.14 -11.07 3.55
CA THR A 130 -9.75 -11.44 3.86
C THR A 130 -9.34 -11.01 5.26
N GLY A 131 -8.45 -11.79 5.89
CA GLY A 131 -7.80 -11.43 7.14
C GLY A 131 -6.55 -10.57 6.99
N LEU A 132 -6.11 -10.28 5.76
CA LEU A 132 -4.86 -9.59 5.46
C LEU A 132 -4.97 -8.06 5.60
N PRO A 133 -3.85 -7.35 5.86
CA PRO A 133 -3.77 -5.90 5.69
C PRO A 133 -4.10 -5.48 4.24
N ILE A 134 -4.64 -4.26 4.10
CA ILE A 134 -5.10 -3.74 2.81
C ILE A 134 -4.45 -2.38 2.52
N VAL A 135 -3.97 -2.25 1.29
CA VAL A 135 -3.60 -0.99 0.64
C VAL A 135 -4.76 -0.58 -0.27
N VAL A 136 -5.19 0.69 -0.24
CA VAL A 136 -6.21 1.22 -1.14
C VAL A 136 -5.58 2.26 -2.06
N LYS A 137 -5.61 2.01 -3.36
CA LYS A 137 -5.13 2.92 -4.40
C LYS A 137 -6.32 3.57 -5.12
N GLY A 138 -6.31 4.89 -5.23
CA GLY A 138 -7.29 5.64 -5.99
C GLY A 138 -7.05 5.56 -7.51
N PRO A 139 -7.98 6.10 -8.32
CA PRO A 139 -7.87 6.10 -9.78
C PRO A 139 -6.70 6.94 -10.32
N GLY A 140 -6.18 7.91 -9.55
CA GLY A 140 -5.04 8.76 -9.92
C GLY A 140 -5.42 10.14 -10.45
N GLN A 141 -6.71 10.47 -10.51
CA GLN A 141 -7.18 11.84 -10.78
C GLN A 141 -7.46 12.52 -9.45
N ALA A 142 -6.92 13.74 -9.25
CA ALA A 142 -6.88 14.38 -7.94
C ALA A 142 -8.27 14.52 -7.27
N GLU A 143 -9.28 14.93 -8.03
CA GLU A 143 -10.65 15.10 -7.54
C GLU A 143 -11.27 13.76 -7.13
N LEU A 144 -11.11 12.72 -7.97
CA LEU A 144 -11.63 11.38 -7.69
C LEU A 144 -10.87 10.71 -6.54
N ASP A 145 -9.54 10.85 -6.48
CA ASP A 145 -8.74 10.33 -5.37
C ASP A 145 -9.20 10.95 -4.05
N ASN A 146 -9.44 12.27 -4.02
CA ASN A 146 -9.91 12.94 -2.81
C ASN A 146 -11.29 12.46 -2.38
N GLU A 147 -12.21 12.23 -3.32
CA GLU A 147 -13.53 11.70 -3.01
C GLU A 147 -13.45 10.25 -2.51
N LEU A 148 -12.87 9.37 -3.32
CA LEU A 148 -12.94 7.94 -3.11
C LEU A 148 -12.02 7.45 -1.98
N LEU A 149 -10.84 8.05 -1.80
CA LEU A 149 -9.92 7.66 -0.72
C LEU A 149 -10.38 8.18 0.65
N VAL A 150 -11.05 9.33 0.70
CA VAL A 150 -11.69 9.80 1.94
C VAL A 150 -12.83 8.86 2.32
N ALA A 151 -13.68 8.49 1.37
CA ALA A 151 -14.74 7.50 1.61
C ALA A 151 -14.17 6.14 2.06
N ALA A 152 -13.06 5.70 1.47
CA ALA A 152 -12.35 4.48 1.89
C ALA A 152 -11.82 4.58 3.33
N ALA A 153 -11.25 5.72 3.72
CA ALA A 153 -10.78 5.97 5.08
C ALA A 153 -11.93 5.97 6.10
N GLU A 154 -13.03 6.67 5.79
CA GLU A 154 -14.23 6.73 6.63
C GLU A 154 -14.91 5.37 6.80
N ALA A 155 -14.83 4.51 5.79
CA ALA A 155 -15.45 3.19 5.78
C ALA A 155 -14.76 2.18 6.70
N ALA A 156 -13.50 2.41 7.08
CA ALA A 156 -12.63 1.42 7.70
C ALA A 156 -11.83 1.93 8.91
N PRO A 157 -12.40 2.75 9.83
CA PRO A 157 -11.63 3.38 10.90
C PRO A 157 -10.94 2.35 11.78
N GLY A 158 -9.67 2.61 12.12
CA GLY A 158 -8.88 1.71 12.97
C GLY A 158 -8.23 0.52 12.25
N GLU A 159 -8.63 0.19 11.01
CA GLU A 159 -8.05 -0.94 10.25
C GLU A 159 -6.59 -0.74 9.83
N ARG A 160 -6.04 0.47 10.01
CA ARG A 160 -4.69 0.85 9.59
C ARG A 160 -4.39 0.49 8.13
N LEU A 161 -5.32 0.86 7.25
CA LEU A 161 -5.12 0.83 5.80
C LEU A 161 -3.91 1.68 5.40
N ALA A 162 -3.26 1.37 4.28
CA ALA A 162 -2.39 2.33 3.60
C ALA A 162 -3.14 2.90 2.39
N ILE A 163 -3.42 4.20 2.40
CA ILE A 163 -4.23 4.86 1.36
C ILE A 163 -3.35 5.76 0.48
N GLY A 164 -3.60 5.75 -0.82
CA GLY A 164 -2.77 6.47 -1.77
C GLY A 164 -3.38 6.64 -3.15
N LEU A 165 -2.81 7.49 -3.99
CA LEU A 165 -1.48 8.07 -3.84
C LEU A 165 -1.53 9.54 -3.38
N CYS A 166 -0.74 9.88 -2.37
CA CYS A 166 -0.44 11.27 -2.03
C CYS A 166 0.62 11.80 -2.98
N GLU A 167 0.37 12.92 -3.65
CA GLU A 167 1.33 13.60 -4.52
C GLU A 167 1.53 15.07 -4.06
N ASP A 168 2.61 15.74 -4.50
CA ASP A 168 2.97 17.11 -4.06
C ASP A 168 1.79 18.11 -4.09
N LYS A 169 0.91 18.01 -5.08
CA LYS A 169 -0.27 18.87 -5.23
C LYS A 169 -1.56 18.25 -4.70
N ASN A 170 -1.57 16.96 -4.40
CA ASN A 170 -2.75 16.20 -3.99
C ASN A 170 -2.46 15.25 -2.81
N TYR A 171 -1.97 15.80 -1.68
CA TYR A 171 -1.72 15.01 -0.46
C TYR A 171 -2.62 15.42 0.70
N ARG A 172 -3.01 16.69 0.79
CA ARG A 172 -3.60 17.27 2.02
C ARG A 172 -4.89 16.58 2.44
N THR A 173 -5.81 16.40 1.51
CA THR A 173 -7.12 15.78 1.79
C THR A 173 -6.96 14.31 2.16
N ILE A 174 -6.13 13.58 1.43
CA ILE A 174 -5.85 12.15 1.68
C ILE A 174 -5.17 11.97 3.05
N VAL A 175 -4.17 12.80 3.38
CA VAL A 175 -3.52 12.78 4.70
C VAL A 175 -4.48 13.14 5.81
N ALA A 176 -5.37 14.11 5.61
CA ALA A 176 -6.38 14.47 6.61
C ALA A 176 -7.35 13.30 6.88
N GLY A 177 -7.84 12.62 5.83
CA GLY A 177 -8.66 11.41 5.96
C GLY A 177 -7.90 10.30 6.67
N ALA A 178 -6.65 10.04 6.29
CA ALA A 178 -5.82 9.04 6.94
C ALA A 178 -5.60 9.35 8.43
N LEU A 179 -5.32 10.61 8.78
CA LEU A 179 -5.10 11.04 10.15
C LEU A 179 -6.38 10.85 11.00
N ALA A 180 -7.54 11.27 10.48
CA ALA A 180 -8.83 11.19 11.17
C ALA A 180 -9.24 9.75 11.50
N HIS A 181 -8.92 8.78 10.63
CA HIS A 181 -9.38 7.39 10.74
C HIS A 181 -8.29 6.39 11.12
N GLY A 182 -7.06 6.85 11.39
CA GLY A 182 -5.96 6.00 11.87
C GLY A 182 -5.26 5.19 10.78
N HIS A 183 -5.14 5.72 9.56
CA HIS A 183 -4.53 5.06 8.40
C HIS A 183 -3.14 5.58 8.03
N LEU A 184 -2.39 4.78 7.31
CA LEU A 184 -1.14 5.15 6.69
C LEU A 184 -1.39 5.81 5.34
N VAL A 185 -0.38 6.48 4.80
CA VAL A 185 -0.43 7.03 3.43
C VAL A 185 0.72 6.52 2.58
N MET A 186 0.49 6.46 1.27
CA MET A 186 1.52 6.25 0.27
C MET A 186 1.92 7.59 -0.37
N ALA A 187 3.16 8.03 -0.13
CA ALA A 187 3.75 9.22 -0.73
C ALA A 187 4.38 8.86 -2.08
N SER A 188 3.73 9.29 -3.17
CA SER A 188 4.14 9.04 -4.55
C SER A 188 4.94 10.20 -5.12
N SER A 189 6.05 9.90 -5.78
CA SER A 189 6.92 10.91 -6.40
C SER A 189 7.51 10.41 -7.72
N PRO A 190 7.62 11.27 -8.75
CA PRO A 190 7.98 10.87 -10.11
C PRO A 190 9.49 10.62 -10.28
N ILE A 191 10.00 9.52 -9.71
CA ILE A 191 11.41 9.08 -9.80
C ILE A 191 12.40 10.20 -9.44
N ASP A 192 12.05 11.03 -8.45
CA ASP A 192 12.89 12.15 -7.99
C ASP A 192 13.03 12.12 -6.47
N VAL A 193 14.25 11.93 -6.00
CA VAL A 193 14.57 11.82 -4.56
C VAL A 193 14.33 13.12 -3.80
N ASN A 194 14.47 14.29 -4.44
CA ASN A 194 14.21 15.57 -3.81
C ASN A 194 12.71 15.78 -3.63
N LEU A 195 11.91 15.46 -4.65
CA LEU A 195 10.45 15.49 -4.56
C LEU A 195 9.94 14.50 -3.53
N ALA A 196 10.48 13.28 -3.51
CA ALA A 196 10.14 12.27 -2.51
C ALA A 196 10.40 12.79 -1.07
N LYS A 197 11.58 13.38 -0.85
CA LYS A 197 11.94 13.99 0.45
C LYS A 197 11.03 15.15 0.81
N GLN A 198 10.75 16.06 -0.14
CA GLN A 198 9.89 17.22 0.09
C GLN A 198 8.47 16.79 0.43
N LEU A 199 7.89 15.84 -0.31
CA LEU A 199 6.56 15.33 -0.04
C LEU A 199 6.46 14.71 1.36
N ASN A 200 7.44 13.91 1.77
CA ASN A 200 7.47 13.35 3.13
C ASN A 200 7.54 14.42 4.23
N ILE A 201 8.27 15.52 4.00
CA ILE A 201 8.30 16.67 4.93
C ILE A 201 6.90 17.30 5.00
N LEU A 202 6.26 17.56 3.86
CA LEU A 202 4.93 18.17 3.78
C LEU A 202 3.85 17.30 4.46
N ILE A 203 3.92 15.99 4.31
CA ILE A 203 3.04 15.03 4.99
C ILE A 203 3.30 15.06 6.51
N SER A 204 4.56 15.06 6.94
CA SER A 204 4.93 15.13 8.36
C SER A 204 4.51 16.45 9.02
N ASP A 205 4.54 17.57 8.29
CA ASP A 205 4.11 18.87 8.79
C ASP A 205 2.61 18.92 9.09
N MET A 206 1.82 18.05 8.43
CA MET A 206 0.41 17.80 8.75
C MET A 206 0.20 16.90 9.97
N ARG A 207 1.26 16.61 10.73
CA ARG A 207 1.27 15.80 11.95
C ARG A 207 1.01 14.30 11.73
N LEU A 208 1.10 13.81 10.49
CA LEU A 208 1.16 12.37 10.26
C LEU A 208 2.57 11.86 10.60
N PRO A 209 2.72 10.91 11.54
CA PRO A 209 4.04 10.33 11.86
C PRO A 209 4.68 9.67 10.65
N LEU A 210 6.00 9.77 10.52
CA LEU A 210 6.73 9.17 9.39
C LEU A 210 6.67 7.63 9.40
N GLU A 211 6.39 7.02 10.55
CA GLU A 211 6.11 5.59 10.74
C GLU A 211 4.75 5.17 10.16
N ARG A 212 3.99 6.11 9.60
CA ARG A 212 2.73 5.91 8.86
C ARG A 212 2.83 6.36 7.40
N VAL A 213 4.05 6.52 6.87
CA VAL A 213 4.29 6.93 5.48
C VAL A 213 5.09 5.86 4.75
N LEU A 214 4.52 5.34 3.66
CA LEU A 214 5.20 4.48 2.69
C LEU A 214 5.61 5.31 1.47
N MET A 215 6.78 5.06 0.89
CA MET A 215 7.25 5.79 -0.30
C MET A 215 6.99 4.98 -1.56
N ASP A 216 6.33 5.59 -2.55
CA ASP A 216 6.17 5.09 -3.91
C ASP A 216 7.05 5.93 -4.86
N PRO A 217 8.18 5.40 -5.34
CA PRO A 217 9.06 6.14 -6.25
C PRO A 217 8.59 6.12 -7.71
N THR A 218 7.42 5.55 -8.01
CA THR A 218 6.86 5.39 -9.38
C THR A 218 7.83 4.67 -10.32
N THR A 219 8.24 3.45 -9.96
CA THR A 219 9.25 2.70 -10.72
C THR A 219 8.83 2.44 -12.17
N GLY A 220 9.78 2.59 -13.09
CA GLY A 220 9.66 2.08 -14.45
C GLY A 220 9.67 0.55 -14.49
N ALA A 221 8.95 -0.03 -15.44
CA ALA A 221 8.97 -1.47 -15.66
C ALA A 221 10.28 -1.89 -16.34
N LEU A 222 10.58 -3.19 -16.34
CA LEU A 222 11.79 -3.69 -17.02
C LEU A 222 11.77 -3.29 -18.51
N GLY A 223 12.70 -2.42 -18.89
CA GLY A 223 12.86 -1.93 -20.26
C GLY A 223 12.17 -0.60 -20.58
N TYR A 224 11.49 0.05 -19.63
CA TYR A 224 10.79 1.33 -19.80
C TYR A 224 11.01 2.30 -18.64
#